data_AF-A0AAV1IXT2-F1
#
_entry.id   AF-A0AAV1IXT2-F1
#
_cell.length_a   1.000
_cell.length_b   1.000
_cell.length_c   1.000
_cell.angle_alpha   90.00
_cell.angle_beta   90.00
_cell.angle_gamma   90.00
#
_symmetry.space_group_name_H-M   'P 1'
#
loop_
_entity.id
_entity.type
_entity.pdbx_description
1 polymer ?
#
loop_
_entity_poly.entity_id
_entity_poly.type
_entity_poly.pdbx_seq_one_letter_code
_entity_poly.pdbx_strand_id
1 'polypeptide(L)'
;MAETRRGYIFGAFLSGVLCVLLIIVALASEGWVVSTATTNEQYKDSTVRYGLFKGELALHLLITPSYNKLYMTCISEVNACAVSCKTEQQARDEEVRALSQGFRPNQACVSITTVDTTNPLENPPVISYSVYVSLVTLLVCHLVLAAVAAGLAILNATKNPTEPIFGLPGCLWLNVATAIVGTTFLMFFGIYWATSGWNEHLAFSYTALGLLSPSPGLGFSYWLLLGAVLCSLGNICLLLVRNYLLERDPPPPTIKLENHSDGTIFLY
;
A
#
# COMPACT_ATOMS: atom_id res chain seq x y z
N MET A 1 -21.70 -35.26 -14.80
CA MET A 1 -21.68 -34.06 -13.95
C MET A 1 -20.41 -33.30 -14.29
N ALA A 2 -20.50 -32.08 -14.82
CA ALA A 2 -19.31 -31.24 -14.94
C ALA A 2 -18.81 -31.01 -13.50
N GLU A 3 -17.66 -31.60 -13.15
CA GLU A 3 -17.04 -31.30 -11.86
C GLU A 3 -16.79 -29.80 -11.83
N THR A 4 -17.60 -29.06 -11.07
CA THR A 4 -17.30 -27.67 -10.78
C THR A 4 -15.95 -27.71 -10.08
N ARG A 5 -14.86 -27.37 -10.78
CA ARG A 5 -13.48 -27.37 -10.27
C ARG A 5 -13.33 -26.27 -9.20
N ARG A 6 -14.00 -26.45 -8.05
CA ARG A 6 -14.16 -25.47 -6.97
C ARG A 6 -12.85 -25.15 -6.27
N GLY A 7 -11.86 -26.04 -6.37
CA GLY A 7 -10.51 -25.83 -5.83
C GLY A 7 -9.82 -24.56 -6.34
N TYR A 8 -10.00 -24.20 -7.61
CA TYR A 8 -9.42 -22.97 -8.17
C TYR A 8 -10.06 -21.70 -7.57
N ILE A 9 -11.37 -21.73 -7.33
CA ILE A 9 -12.10 -20.59 -6.72
C ILE A 9 -11.70 -20.45 -5.26
N PHE A 10 -11.59 -21.57 -4.54
CA PHE A 10 -11.13 -21.57 -3.16
C PHE A 10 -9.67 -21.10 -3.03
N GLY A 11 -8.79 -21.50 -3.94
CA GLY A 11 -7.42 -21.01 -4.02
C GLY A 11 -7.36 -19.50 -4.28
N ALA A 12 -8.19 -18.99 -5.19
CA ALA A 12 -8.30 -17.55 -5.45
C ALA A 12 -8.83 -16.79 -4.22
N PHE A 13 -9.74 -17.38 -3.44
CA PHE A 13 -10.20 -16.80 -2.18
C PHE A 13 -9.06 -16.70 -1.15
N LEU A 14 -8.32 -17.79 -0.89
CA LEU A 14 -7.22 -17.78 0.07
C LEU A 14 -6.13 -16.77 -0.31
N SER A 15 -5.76 -16.74 -1.59
CA SER A 15 -4.80 -15.76 -2.12
C SER A 15 -5.36 -14.32 -2.06
N GLY A 16 -6.66 -14.12 -2.28
CA GLY A 16 -7.33 -12.84 -2.07
C GLY A 16 -7.29 -12.36 -0.61
N VAL A 17 -7.50 -13.25 0.36
CA VAL A 17 -7.37 -12.91 1.79
C VAL A 17 -5.93 -12.53 2.14
N LEU A 18 -4.95 -13.27 1.63
CA LEU A 18 -3.53 -12.94 1.79
C LEU A 18 -3.22 -11.55 1.20
N CYS A 19 -3.72 -11.25 0.00
CA CYS A 19 -3.57 -9.94 -0.64
C CYS A 19 -4.09 -8.81 0.28
N VAL A 20 -5.30 -8.95 0.81
CA VAL A 20 -5.90 -7.96 1.74
C VAL A 20 -5.04 -7.79 2.99
N LEU A 21 -4.58 -8.90 3.60
CA LEU A 21 -3.73 -8.86 4.79
C LEU A 21 -2.42 -8.12 4.53
N LEU A 22 -1.75 -8.39 3.40
CA LEU A 22 -0.51 -7.71 3.02
C LEU A 22 -0.71 -6.20 2.87
N ILE A 23 -1.82 -5.77 2.26
CA ILE A 23 -2.15 -4.34 2.08
C ILE A 23 -2.41 -3.67 3.44
N ILE A 24 -3.17 -4.33 4.34
CA ILE A 24 -3.46 -3.80 5.68
C ILE A 24 -2.17 -3.65 6.50
N VAL A 25 -1.31 -4.67 6.49
CA VAL A 25 -0.03 -4.63 7.20
C VAL A 25 0.85 -3.52 6.63
N ALA A 26 0.94 -3.40 5.31
CA ALA A 26 1.68 -2.31 4.67
C ALA A 26 1.15 -0.94 5.11
N LEU A 27 -0.17 -0.72 5.08
CA LEU A 27 -0.81 0.54 5.49
C LEU A 27 -0.57 0.91 6.96
N ALA A 28 -0.64 -0.06 7.87
CA ALA A 28 -0.50 0.17 9.31
C ALA A 28 0.97 0.25 9.77
N SER A 29 1.91 -0.27 8.99
CA SER A 29 3.31 -0.38 9.36
C SER A 29 4.12 0.92 9.21
N GLU A 30 5.17 1.04 10.01
CA GLU A 30 6.09 2.18 10.05
C GLU A 30 7.38 1.93 9.25
N GLY A 31 7.34 1.00 8.29
CA GLY A 31 8.51 0.48 7.57
C GLY A 31 8.49 0.77 6.08
N TRP A 32 8.04 1.95 5.68
CA TRP A 32 8.04 2.36 4.26
C TRP A 32 9.38 2.92 3.84
N VAL A 33 9.92 3.80 4.68
CA VAL A 33 11.22 4.41 4.48
C VAL A 33 12.08 4.05 5.68
N VAL A 34 13.26 3.49 5.41
CA VAL A 34 14.24 3.14 6.43
C VAL A 34 15.56 3.78 6.05
N SER A 35 16.17 4.50 6.97
CA SER A 35 17.47 5.11 6.74
C SER A 35 18.36 5.01 7.98
N THR A 36 19.63 4.74 7.75
CA THR A 36 20.67 4.97 8.75
C THR A 36 21.27 6.35 8.54
N ALA A 37 21.59 7.04 9.62
CA ALA A 37 21.93 8.44 9.61
C ALA A 37 23.22 8.62 10.42
N THR A 38 24.31 8.96 9.75
CA THR A 38 25.66 9.05 10.34
C THR A 38 26.07 10.50 10.57
N THR A 39 26.85 10.76 11.62
CA THR A 39 27.55 12.03 11.83
C THR A 39 28.91 11.79 12.48
N ASN A 40 29.82 12.76 12.39
CA ASN A 40 31.22 12.60 12.81
C ASN A 40 31.39 12.40 14.32
N GLU A 41 30.40 12.78 15.14
CA GLU A 41 30.46 12.72 16.61
C GLU A 41 29.44 11.74 17.22
N GLN A 42 29.10 10.64 16.52
CA GLN A 42 28.16 9.64 17.06
C GLN A 42 28.87 8.49 17.77
N TYR A 43 28.23 7.96 18.81
CA TYR A 43 28.63 6.68 19.39
C TYR A 43 28.26 5.50 18.48
N LYS A 44 27.11 5.60 17.79
CA LYS A 44 26.61 4.62 16.84
C LYS A 44 25.71 5.30 15.79
N ASP A 45 25.57 4.68 14.63
CA ASP A 45 24.65 5.13 13.58
C ASP A 45 23.23 5.30 14.11
N SER A 46 22.65 6.47 13.88
CA SER A 46 21.25 6.74 14.21
C SER A 46 20.34 6.11 13.16
N THR A 47 19.13 5.71 13.55
CA THR A 47 18.19 5.08 12.61
C THR A 47 16.89 5.87 12.55
N VAL A 48 16.45 6.16 11.32
CA VAL A 48 15.18 6.79 11.00
C VAL A 48 14.32 5.76 10.30
N ARG A 49 13.10 5.52 10.79
CA ARG A 49 12.12 4.70 10.08
C ARG A 49 10.76 5.36 10.16
N TYR A 50 10.02 5.40 9.07
CA TYR A 50 8.64 5.88 9.12
C TYR A 50 7.77 5.23 8.05
N GLY A 51 6.48 5.18 8.36
CA GLY A 51 5.40 4.80 7.46
C GLY A 51 4.62 6.01 6.96
N LEU A 52 3.42 5.77 6.42
CA LEU A 52 2.59 6.85 5.86
C LEU A 52 2.13 7.86 6.92
N PHE A 53 1.98 7.44 8.18
CA PHE A 53 1.36 8.28 9.23
C PHE A 53 2.28 8.56 10.42
N LYS A 54 3.10 7.59 10.80
CA LYS A 54 3.95 7.62 11.99
C LYS A 54 5.28 6.97 11.71
N GLY A 55 6.24 7.23 12.59
CA GLY A 55 7.52 6.57 12.58
C GLY A 55 8.28 6.74 13.88
N GLU A 56 9.54 6.38 13.83
CA GLU A 56 10.45 6.38 14.95
C GLU A 56 11.84 6.87 14.52
N LEU A 57 12.40 7.72 15.36
CA LEU A 57 13.77 8.20 15.29
C LEU A 57 14.53 7.67 16.50
N ALA A 58 15.58 6.90 16.26
CA ALA A 58 16.51 6.47 17.30
C ALA A 58 17.85 7.20 17.12
N LEU A 59 18.07 8.24 17.92
CA LEU A 59 19.31 9.02 17.93
C LEU A 59 20.32 8.40 18.89
N HIS A 60 21.51 8.11 18.37
CA HIS A 60 22.62 7.49 19.09
C HIS A 60 23.81 8.46 19.20
N LEU A 61 23.52 9.72 19.56
CA LEU A 61 24.53 10.75 19.80
C LEU A 61 25.32 10.50 21.09
N LEU A 62 24.67 9.91 22.09
CA LEU A 62 25.27 9.57 23.39
C LEU A 62 25.23 8.05 23.62
N ILE A 63 25.88 7.59 24.68
CA ILE A 63 25.86 6.17 25.11
C ILE A 63 24.41 5.69 25.32
N THR A 64 23.56 6.55 25.89
CA THR A 64 22.12 6.29 26.03
C THR A 64 21.37 6.78 24.78
N PRO A 65 20.74 5.89 24.00
CA PRO A 65 19.96 6.30 22.85
C PRO A 65 18.71 7.07 23.26
N SER A 66 18.31 8.05 22.45
CA SER A 66 17.04 8.74 22.60
C SER A 66 16.07 8.32 21.48
N TYR A 67 14.87 7.94 21.89
CA TYR A 67 13.81 7.49 20.99
C TYR A 67 12.75 8.56 20.90
N ASN A 68 12.52 9.07 19.69
CA ASN A 68 11.51 10.08 19.43
C ASN A 68 10.49 9.53 18.43
N LYS A 69 9.21 9.75 18.72
CA LYS A 69 8.14 9.41 17.80
C LYS A 69 8.05 10.47 16.72
N LEU A 70 7.88 10.01 15.50
CA LEU A 70 7.71 10.83 14.33
C LEU A 70 6.26 10.82 13.88
N TYR A 71 5.77 11.98 13.47
CA TYR A 71 4.42 12.19 12.97
C TYR A 71 4.47 12.81 11.58
N MET A 72 3.80 12.18 10.61
CA MET A 72 3.59 12.80 9.31
C MET A 72 2.64 13.97 9.48
N THR A 73 3.10 15.17 9.13
CA THR A 73 2.33 16.40 9.26
C THR A 73 2.22 17.03 7.88
N CYS A 74 1.00 17.39 7.49
CA CYS A 74 0.64 17.74 6.14
C CYS A 74 -0.23 18.99 6.14
N ILE A 75 0.16 20.01 5.38
CA ILE A 75 -0.51 21.30 5.32
C ILE A 75 -0.94 21.57 3.88
N SER A 76 -2.24 21.65 3.67
CA SER A 76 -2.83 21.89 2.35
C SER A 76 -2.54 23.30 1.82
N GLU A 77 -2.48 24.30 2.70
CA GLU A 77 -2.25 25.72 2.34
C GLU A 77 -0.92 25.93 1.58
N VAL A 78 0.12 25.20 1.98
CA VAL A 78 1.47 25.29 1.38
C VAL A 78 1.82 24.08 0.53
N ASN A 79 0.84 23.19 0.29
CA ASN A 79 1.00 21.92 -0.42
C ASN A 79 2.24 21.11 0.02
N ALA A 80 2.51 21.05 1.33
CA ALA A 80 3.71 20.41 1.86
C ALA A 80 3.39 19.42 2.99
N CYS A 81 4.14 18.33 3.03
CA CYS A 81 4.15 17.32 4.06
C CYS A 81 5.59 17.04 4.48
N ALA A 82 5.81 16.95 5.78
CA ALA A 82 7.09 16.50 6.33
C ALA A 82 6.85 15.68 7.59
N VAL A 83 7.86 14.90 7.94
CA VAL A 83 7.87 14.10 9.15
C VAL A 83 8.49 14.94 10.26
N SER A 84 7.79 15.07 11.39
CA SER A 84 8.22 15.90 12.52
C SER A 84 8.26 15.10 13.83
N CYS A 85 9.25 15.39 14.69
CA CYS A 85 9.35 14.82 16.03
C CYS A 85 8.81 15.73 17.14
N LYS A 86 8.23 16.90 16.80
CA LYS A 86 7.71 17.84 17.81
C LYS A 86 6.54 17.23 18.57
N THR A 87 6.45 17.53 19.86
CA THR A 87 5.43 16.98 20.76
C THR A 87 4.05 17.60 20.49
N GLU A 88 4.01 18.91 20.27
CA GLU A 88 2.79 19.69 20.06
C GLU A 88 2.42 19.83 18.58
N GLN A 89 1.12 19.82 18.26
CA GLN A 89 0.65 19.88 16.88
C GLN A 89 0.98 21.22 16.19
N GLN A 90 0.83 22.33 16.89
CA GLN A 90 1.12 23.66 16.34
C GLN A 90 2.60 23.79 15.93
N ALA A 91 3.51 23.29 16.77
CA ALA A 91 4.93 23.27 16.47
C ALA A 91 5.27 22.39 15.24
N ARG A 92 4.57 21.25 15.07
CA ARG A 92 4.72 20.42 13.85
C ARG A 92 4.28 21.19 12.62
N ASP A 93 3.16 21.91 12.69
CA ASP A 93 2.64 22.67 11.56
C ASP A 93 3.59 23.83 11.18
N GLU A 94 4.12 24.54 12.17
CA GLU A 94 5.13 25.59 11.97
C GLU A 94 6.42 25.04 11.36
N GLU A 95 6.86 23.85 11.77
CA GLU A 95 8.04 23.20 11.20
C GLU A 95 7.83 22.89 9.72
N VAL A 96 6.70 22.30 9.35
CA VAL A 96 6.39 21.98 7.95
C VAL A 96 6.28 23.26 7.11
N ARG A 97 5.65 24.33 7.63
CA ARG A 97 5.58 25.62 6.94
C ARG A 97 6.98 26.20 6.71
N ALA A 98 7.83 26.20 7.73
CA ALA A 98 9.20 26.69 7.62
C ALA A 98 9.98 25.89 6.56
N LEU A 99 9.91 24.56 6.58
CA LEU A 99 10.58 23.69 5.61
C LEU A 99 10.07 23.92 4.18
N SER A 100 8.76 24.16 4.00
CA SER A 100 8.18 24.45 2.68
C SER A 100 8.70 25.75 2.06
N GLN A 101 9.06 26.71 2.91
CA GLN A 101 9.64 28.00 2.52
C GLN A 101 11.17 27.93 2.40
N GLY A 102 11.78 26.76 2.64
CA GLY A 102 13.23 26.58 2.64
C GLY A 102 13.92 27.08 3.91
N PHE A 103 13.20 27.47 4.96
CA PHE A 103 13.81 27.92 6.21
C PHE A 103 14.22 26.75 7.11
N ARG A 104 15.18 27.01 8.00
CA ARG A 104 15.76 26.00 8.89
C ARG A 104 15.10 26.05 10.27
N PRO A 105 14.25 25.07 10.64
CA PRO A 105 13.70 24.99 11.98
C PRO A 105 14.72 24.42 12.97
N ASN A 106 14.50 24.67 14.27
CA ASN A 106 15.24 23.98 15.33
C ASN A 106 14.94 22.48 15.32
N GLN A 107 15.98 21.69 15.49
CA GLN A 107 15.87 20.24 15.35
C GLN A 107 15.43 19.55 16.65
N ALA A 108 15.46 20.23 17.79
CA ALA A 108 15.05 19.63 19.06
C ALA A 108 13.59 19.14 19.00
N CYS A 109 13.34 17.92 19.48
CA CYS A 109 12.01 17.32 19.60
C CYS A 109 11.26 17.90 20.83
N VAL A 110 11.02 19.20 20.78
CA VAL A 110 10.35 20.00 21.83
C VAL A 110 9.01 20.53 21.33
N SER A 111 8.25 21.20 22.20
CA SER A 111 6.94 21.77 21.87
C SER A 111 6.99 23.09 21.12
N ILE A 112 8.18 23.61 20.77
CA ILE A 112 8.35 24.93 20.15
C ILE A 112 9.19 24.81 18.88
N THR A 113 8.77 25.52 17.83
CA THR A 113 9.52 25.65 16.60
C THR A 113 10.12 27.05 16.50
N THR A 114 11.45 27.13 16.43
CA THR A 114 12.17 28.38 16.18
C THR A 114 12.82 28.28 14.82
N VAL A 115 12.67 29.30 13.99
CA VAL A 115 13.06 29.27 12.58
C VAL A 115 14.17 30.27 12.33
N ASP A 116 15.26 29.81 11.71
CA ASP A 116 16.30 30.70 11.18
C ASP A 116 15.96 31.09 9.73
N THR A 117 15.72 32.39 9.51
CA THR A 117 15.36 32.96 8.22
C THR A 117 16.54 33.58 7.48
N THR A 118 17.76 33.52 8.04
CA THR A 118 18.92 34.23 7.49
C THR A 118 19.52 33.57 6.25
N ASN A 119 19.27 32.28 6.02
CA ASN A 119 19.84 31.51 4.93
C ASN A 119 18.84 30.44 4.42
N PRO A 120 17.95 30.80 3.48
CA PRO A 120 16.97 29.86 2.93
C PRO A 120 17.64 28.80 2.05
N LEU A 121 17.18 27.56 2.15
CA LEU A 121 17.55 26.46 1.26
C LEU A 121 16.93 26.69 -0.13
N GLU A 122 17.73 26.42 -1.17
CA GLU A 122 17.30 26.49 -2.57
C GLU A 122 16.24 25.43 -2.91
N ASN A 123 16.36 24.24 -2.32
CA ASN A 123 15.40 23.14 -2.50
C ASN A 123 14.71 22.81 -1.16
N PRO A 124 13.38 23.01 -1.05
CA PRO A 124 12.66 22.72 0.19
C PRO A 124 12.51 21.21 0.39
N PRO A 125 12.89 20.67 1.56
CA PRO A 125 12.94 19.23 1.83
C PRO A 125 11.57 18.67 2.24
N VAL A 126 10.56 18.82 1.39
CA VAL A 126 9.16 18.47 1.71
C VAL A 126 8.57 17.55 0.65
N ILE A 127 7.62 16.70 1.06
CA ILE A 127 6.77 15.94 0.15
C ILE A 127 5.60 16.83 -0.25
N SER A 128 5.20 16.80 -1.52
CA SER A 128 4.00 17.53 -1.96
C SER A 128 2.74 16.95 -1.31
N TYR A 129 1.91 17.79 -0.69
CA TYR A 129 0.65 17.36 -0.04
C TYR A 129 -0.26 16.61 -1.01
N SER A 130 -0.39 17.12 -2.24
CA SER A 130 -1.21 16.49 -3.28
C SER A 130 -0.71 15.09 -3.64
N VAL A 131 0.61 14.90 -3.69
CA VAL A 131 1.22 13.58 -3.94
C VAL A 131 0.94 12.63 -2.78
N TYR A 132 1.13 13.10 -1.55
CA TYR A 132 0.85 12.32 -0.34
C TYR A 132 -0.61 11.84 -0.29
N VAL A 133 -1.58 12.76 -0.49
CA VAL A 133 -3.00 12.41 -0.51
C VAL A 133 -3.32 11.46 -1.67
N SER A 134 -2.73 11.66 -2.85
CA SER A 134 -2.90 10.75 -4.00
C SER A 134 -2.41 9.34 -3.69
N LEU A 135 -1.26 9.21 -3.02
CA LEU A 135 -0.72 7.91 -2.60
C LEU A 135 -1.65 7.23 -1.59
N VAL A 136 -2.09 7.95 -0.55
CA VAL A 136 -2.99 7.41 0.47
C VAL A 136 -4.31 6.96 -0.16
N THR A 137 -4.89 7.77 -1.03
CA THR A 137 -6.18 7.46 -1.70
C THR A 137 -6.07 6.27 -2.64
N LEU A 138 -5.01 6.17 -3.44
CA LEU A 138 -4.75 5.00 -4.28
C LEU A 138 -4.57 3.72 -3.44
N LEU A 139 -3.87 3.80 -2.30
CA LEU A 139 -3.68 2.66 -1.42
C LEU A 139 -4.98 2.20 -0.75
N VAL A 140 -5.84 3.13 -0.33
CA VAL A 140 -7.17 2.81 0.20
C VAL A 140 -8.06 2.22 -0.89
N CYS A 141 -8.04 2.78 -2.11
CA CYS A 141 -8.76 2.23 -3.25
C CYS A 141 -8.31 0.79 -3.56
N HIS A 142 -7.00 0.54 -3.54
CA HIS A 142 -6.43 -0.80 -3.71
C HIS A 142 -6.95 -1.79 -2.66
N LEU A 143 -7.00 -1.38 -1.39
CA LEU A 143 -7.54 -2.19 -0.30
C LEU A 143 -9.03 -2.52 -0.50
N VAL A 144 -9.84 -1.52 -0.86
CA VAL A 144 -11.28 -1.70 -1.07
C VAL A 144 -11.54 -2.68 -2.22
N LEU A 145 -10.85 -2.51 -3.35
CA LEU A 145 -10.98 -3.40 -4.51
C LEU A 145 -10.55 -4.83 -4.16
N ALA A 146 -9.43 -5.00 -3.45
CA ALA A 146 -8.95 -6.31 -3.00
C ALA A 146 -9.95 -7.00 -2.06
N ALA A 147 -10.56 -6.25 -1.13
CA ALA A 147 -11.55 -6.77 -0.21
C ALA A 147 -12.84 -7.21 -0.93
N VAL A 148 -13.32 -6.41 -1.89
CA VAL A 148 -14.49 -6.77 -2.71
C VAL A 148 -14.18 -7.99 -3.58
N ALA A 149 -12.99 -8.07 -4.16
CA ALA A 149 -12.55 -9.23 -4.95
C ALA A 149 -12.52 -10.52 -4.10
N ALA A 150 -11.96 -10.47 -2.88
CA ALA A 150 -11.97 -11.59 -1.95
C ALA A 150 -13.40 -11.99 -1.53
N GLY A 151 -14.27 -11.00 -1.31
CA GLY A 151 -15.69 -11.20 -1.01
C GLY A 151 -16.44 -11.89 -2.15
N LEU A 152 -16.20 -11.51 -3.40
CA LEU A 152 -16.78 -12.21 -4.55
C LEU A 152 -16.21 -13.62 -4.71
N ALA A 153 -14.93 -13.84 -4.41
CA ALA A 153 -14.34 -15.17 -4.49
C ALA A 153 -15.02 -16.16 -3.51
N ILE A 154 -15.29 -15.75 -2.26
CA ILE A 154 -16.02 -16.60 -1.31
C ILE A 154 -17.49 -16.79 -1.70
N LEU A 155 -18.14 -15.75 -2.24
CA LEU A 155 -19.50 -15.87 -2.75
C LEU A 155 -19.58 -16.89 -3.89
N ASN A 156 -18.63 -16.89 -4.82
CA ASN A 156 -18.55 -17.87 -5.90
C ASN A 156 -18.09 -19.26 -5.44
N ALA A 157 -17.41 -19.37 -4.30
CA ALA A 157 -17.03 -20.66 -3.72
C ALA A 157 -18.22 -21.34 -3.03
N THR A 158 -19.11 -20.56 -2.43
CA THR A 158 -20.22 -21.04 -1.59
C THR A 158 -21.55 -21.08 -2.32
N LYS A 159 -21.80 -20.13 -3.22
CA LYS A 159 -23.04 -19.97 -3.98
C LYS A 159 -22.73 -19.93 -5.47
N ASN A 160 -23.74 -20.24 -6.28
CA ASN A 160 -23.69 -20.09 -7.75
C ASN A 160 -24.56 -18.88 -8.14
N PRO A 161 -24.06 -17.65 -8.04
CA PRO A 161 -24.83 -16.47 -8.44
C PRO A 161 -25.14 -16.53 -9.94
N THR A 162 -26.38 -16.18 -10.29
CA THR A 162 -26.87 -16.17 -11.68
C THR A 162 -26.53 -14.88 -12.41
N GLU A 163 -26.24 -13.80 -11.68
CA GLU A 163 -25.88 -12.51 -12.24
C GLU A 163 -24.38 -12.44 -12.61
N PRO A 164 -24.02 -11.93 -13.79
CA PRO A 164 -22.65 -11.96 -14.31
C PRO A 164 -21.67 -11.09 -13.49
N ILE A 165 -22.17 -10.03 -12.85
CA ILE A 165 -21.37 -9.12 -12.00
C ILE A 165 -20.95 -9.82 -10.71
N PHE A 166 -21.84 -10.62 -10.11
CA PHE A 166 -21.51 -11.39 -8.90
C PHE A 166 -20.85 -12.73 -9.22
N GLY A 167 -20.92 -13.17 -10.49
CA GLY A 167 -20.29 -14.38 -10.98
C GLY A 167 -18.79 -14.27 -11.23
N LEU A 168 -18.27 -15.26 -11.94
CA LEU A 168 -16.87 -15.38 -12.28
C LEU A 168 -16.31 -14.17 -13.07
N PRO A 169 -17.02 -13.58 -14.05
CA PRO A 169 -16.52 -12.43 -14.79
C PRO A 169 -16.25 -11.22 -13.89
N GLY A 170 -17.15 -10.90 -12.95
CA GLY A 170 -16.94 -9.80 -12.01
C GLY A 170 -15.77 -10.03 -11.07
N CYS A 171 -15.61 -11.28 -10.57
CA CYS A 171 -14.45 -11.65 -9.76
C CYS A 171 -13.12 -11.46 -10.54
N LEU A 172 -13.07 -11.85 -11.81
CA LEU A 172 -11.91 -11.67 -12.66
C LEU A 172 -11.58 -10.19 -12.88
N TRP A 173 -12.57 -9.38 -13.30
CA TRP A 173 -12.36 -7.95 -13.58
C TRP A 173 -11.97 -7.16 -12.33
N LEU A 174 -12.48 -7.52 -11.15
CA LEU A 174 -12.06 -6.90 -9.90
C LEU A 174 -10.62 -7.24 -9.51
N ASN A 175 -10.15 -8.46 -9.74
CA ASN A 175 -8.74 -8.79 -9.54
C ASN A 175 -7.84 -8.04 -10.56
N VAL A 176 -8.30 -7.88 -11.81
CA VAL A 176 -7.60 -7.04 -12.82
C VAL A 176 -7.52 -5.58 -12.36
N ALA A 177 -8.63 -5.00 -11.92
CA ALA A 177 -8.66 -3.63 -11.41
C ALA A 177 -7.74 -3.47 -10.19
N THR A 178 -7.76 -4.43 -9.26
CA THR A 178 -6.88 -4.46 -8.08
C THR A 178 -5.42 -4.48 -8.50
N ALA A 179 -5.03 -5.34 -9.45
CA ALA A 179 -3.66 -5.43 -9.95
C ALA A 179 -3.20 -4.16 -10.67
N ILE A 180 -4.08 -3.50 -11.43
CA ILE A 180 -3.78 -2.22 -12.09
C ILE A 180 -3.54 -1.14 -11.04
N VAL A 181 -4.48 -0.94 -10.10
CA VAL A 181 -4.36 0.09 -9.06
C VAL A 181 -3.13 -0.14 -8.18
N GLY A 182 -2.87 -1.40 -7.78
CA GLY A 182 -1.67 -1.76 -7.02
C GLY A 182 -0.36 -1.48 -7.77
N THR A 183 -0.30 -1.83 -9.06
CA THR A 183 0.86 -1.52 -9.91
C THR A 183 1.04 -0.02 -10.11
N THR A 184 -0.04 0.73 -10.34
CA THR A 184 -0.01 2.20 -10.44
C THR A 184 0.52 2.83 -9.15
N PHE A 185 0.08 2.36 -7.99
CA PHE A 185 0.60 2.83 -6.71
C PHE A 185 2.11 2.57 -6.58
N LEU A 186 2.58 1.35 -6.86
CA LEU A 186 4.01 1.00 -6.78
C LEU A 186 4.86 1.86 -7.71
N MET A 187 4.43 2.04 -8.96
CA MET A 187 5.13 2.89 -9.92
C MET A 187 5.13 4.35 -9.47
N PHE A 188 3.99 4.88 -9.04
CA PHE A 188 3.89 6.28 -8.61
C PHE A 188 4.78 6.57 -7.40
N PHE A 189 4.75 5.69 -6.39
CA PHE A 189 5.63 5.79 -5.22
C PHE A 189 7.11 5.67 -5.59
N GLY A 190 7.48 4.65 -6.38
CA GLY A 190 8.86 4.37 -6.74
C GLY A 190 9.49 5.45 -7.63
N ILE A 191 8.74 5.97 -8.61
CA ILE A 191 9.18 7.07 -9.46
C ILE A 191 9.35 8.35 -8.63
N TYR A 192 8.40 8.66 -7.76
CA TYR A 192 8.49 9.84 -6.91
C TYR A 192 9.69 9.75 -5.96
N TRP A 193 9.92 8.60 -5.34
CA TRP A 193 11.09 8.32 -4.49
C TRP A 193 12.42 8.54 -5.24
N ALA A 194 12.51 8.12 -6.50
CA ALA A 194 13.74 8.19 -7.28
C ALA A 194 14.04 9.58 -7.88
N THR A 195 13.01 10.41 -8.13
CA THR A 195 13.15 11.65 -8.92
C THR A 195 12.98 12.94 -8.12
N SER A 196 12.28 12.90 -6.98
CA SER A 196 11.96 14.12 -6.21
C SER A 196 13.08 14.59 -5.27
N GLY A 197 14.16 13.83 -5.14
CA GLY A 197 15.17 14.04 -4.09
C GLY A 197 14.72 13.56 -2.69
N TRP A 198 13.54 12.96 -2.58
CA TRP A 198 13.00 12.45 -1.31
C TRP A 198 13.91 11.42 -0.64
N ASN A 199 14.61 10.60 -1.42
CA ASN A 199 15.64 9.70 -0.91
C ASN A 199 16.75 10.45 -0.15
N GLU A 200 17.13 11.65 -0.56
CA GLU A 200 18.21 12.43 0.06
C GLU A 200 17.74 13.17 1.31
N HIS A 201 16.61 13.89 1.25
CA HIS A 201 16.17 14.71 2.39
C HIS A 201 15.24 13.98 3.37
N LEU A 202 14.67 12.84 2.98
CA LEU A 202 13.76 11.99 3.77
C LEU A 202 12.54 12.71 4.36
N ALA A 203 12.25 13.92 3.90
CA ALA A 203 11.26 14.83 4.45
C ALA A 203 11.39 15.02 5.97
N PHE A 204 12.62 15.03 6.48
CA PHE A 204 12.92 15.16 7.90
C PHE A 204 13.99 16.25 8.12
N SER A 205 13.77 17.15 9.07
CA SER A 205 14.57 18.37 9.24
C SER A 205 16.06 18.08 9.52
N TYR A 206 16.35 17.06 10.32
CA TYR A 206 17.73 16.66 10.64
C TYR A 206 18.57 16.23 9.43
N THR A 207 17.99 15.45 8.52
CA THR A 207 18.68 14.95 7.32
C THR A 207 18.72 16.01 6.24
N ALA A 208 17.64 16.77 6.09
CA ALA A 208 17.54 17.86 5.14
C ALA A 208 18.56 18.99 5.37
N LEU A 209 18.91 19.25 6.63
CA LEU A 209 19.83 20.33 7.01
C LEU A 209 21.30 19.89 6.98
N GLY A 210 21.60 18.67 6.55
CA GLY A 210 22.97 18.16 6.39
C GLY A 210 23.68 17.85 7.71
N LEU A 211 22.97 17.77 8.83
CA LEU A 211 23.58 17.36 10.11
C LEU A 211 23.83 15.86 10.20
N LEU A 212 23.00 15.10 9.49
CA LEU A 212 23.11 13.67 9.37
C LEU A 212 23.19 13.33 7.89
N SER A 213 24.17 12.51 7.52
CA SER A 213 24.24 11.93 6.18
C SER A 213 23.37 10.67 6.13
N PRO A 214 22.25 10.68 5.40
CA PRO A 214 21.36 9.53 5.34
C PRO A 214 21.88 8.50 4.33
N SER A 215 21.75 7.22 4.68
CA SER A 215 21.76 6.09 3.76
C SER A 215 20.33 5.57 3.66
N PRO A 216 19.55 6.02 2.67
CA PRO A 216 18.12 5.75 2.57
C PRO A 216 17.83 4.44 1.85
N GLY A 217 16.76 3.76 2.25
CA GLY A 217 16.28 2.53 1.63
C GLY A 217 14.77 2.38 1.72
N LEU A 218 14.20 1.66 0.75
CA LEU A 218 12.80 1.24 0.78
C LEU A 218 12.63 0.11 1.79
N GLY A 219 11.74 0.31 2.75
CA GLY A 219 11.46 -0.67 3.78
C GLY A 219 10.47 -1.75 3.34
N PHE A 220 10.20 -2.70 4.24
CA PHE A 220 9.42 -3.90 3.93
C PHE A 220 7.99 -3.61 3.47
N SER A 221 7.37 -2.52 3.92
CA SER A 221 5.97 -2.18 3.62
C SER A 221 5.73 -1.97 2.13
N TYR A 222 6.71 -1.37 1.44
CA TYR A 222 6.68 -1.22 -0.01
C TYR A 222 6.72 -2.59 -0.73
N TRP A 223 7.58 -3.50 -0.27
CA TRP A 223 7.72 -4.84 -0.85
C TRP A 223 6.54 -5.76 -0.57
N LEU A 224 5.84 -5.58 0.57
CA LEU A 224 4.59 -6.31 0.84
C LEU A 224 3.51 -6.01 -0.21
N LEU A 225 3.45 -4.78 -0.73
CA LEU A 225 2.50 -4.42 -1.78
C LEU A 225 2.85 -5.05 -3.13
N LEU A 226 4.13 -5.25 -3.43
CA LEU A 226 4.53 -6.07 -4.57
C LEU A 226 3.99 -7.50 -4.43
N GLY A 227 4.09 -8.08 -3.22
CA GLY A 227 3.47 -9.37 -2.91
C GLY A 227 1.95 -9.38 -3.13
N ALA A 228 1.24 -8.34 -2.69
CA ALA A 228 -0.20 -8.20 -2.89
C ALA A 228 -0.59 -8.14 -4.38
N VAL A 229 0.17 -7.41 -5.19
CA VAL A 229 -0.04 -7.37 -6.65
C VAL A 229 0.17 -8.75 -7.27
N LEU A 230 1.22 -9.47 -6.87
CA LEU A 230 1.48 -10.83 -7.34
C LEU A 230 0.36 -11.81 -6.94
N CYS A 231 -0.21 -11.69 -5.73
CA CYS A 231 -1.39 -12.46 -5.33
C CYS A 231 -2.60 -12.18 -6.24
N SER A 232 -2.83 -10.91 -6.59
CA SER A 232 -3.92 -10.50 -7.48
C SER A 232 -3.72 -11.04 -8.91
N LEU A 233 -2.48 -11.00 -9.43
CA LEU A 233 -2.13 -11.61 -10.71
C LEU A 233 -2.27 -13.14 -10.68
N GLY A 234 -1.89 -13.77 -9.57
CA GLY A 234 -2.09 -15.20 -9.33
C GLY A 234 -3.57 -15.59 -9.37
N ASN A 235 -4.45 -14.78 -8.77
CA ASN A 235 -5.90 -14.99 -8.82
C ASN A 235 -6.43 -14.92 -10.26
N ILE A 236 -5.98 -13.94 -11.05
CA ILE A 236 -6.35 -13.83 -12.47
C ILE A 236 -5.94 -15.11 -13.22
N CYS A 237 -4.71 -15.57 -13.01
CA CYS A 237 -4.20 -16.80 -13.63
C CYS A 237 -5.06 -18.02 -13.25
N LEU A 238 -5.37 -18.21 -11.96
CA LEU A 238 -6.20 -19.32 -11.49
C LEU A 238 -7.60 -19.30 -12.12
N LEU A 239 -8.23 -18.13 -12.24
CA LEU A 239 -9.56 -17.97 -12.84
C LEU A 239 -9.55 -18.22 -14.35
N LEU A 240 -8.52 -17.76 -15.06
CA LEU A 240 -8.35 -18.01 -16.50
C LEU A 240 -8.06 -19.48 -16.79
N VAL A 241 -7.18 -20.12 -16.01
CA VAL A 241 -6.89 -21.54 -16.12
C VAL A 241 -8.16 -22.36 -15.90
N ARG A 242 -8.99 -22.00 -14.90
CA ARG A 242 -10.29 -22.64 -14.69
C ARG A 242 -11.19 -22.51 -15.92
N ASN A 243 -11.31 -21.33 -16.53
CA ASN A 243 -12.13 -21.13 -17.72
C ASN A 243 -11.64 -21.95 -18.90
N TYR A 244 -10.34 -21.91 -19.16
CA TYR A 244 -9.70 -22.69 -20.20
C TYR A 244 -9.96 -24.20 -20.07
N LEU A 245 -9.91 -24.71 -18.84
CA LEU A 245 -10.17 -26.12 -18.56
C LEU A 245 -11.64 -26.50 -18.74
N LEU A 246 -12.57 -25.61 -18.39
CA LEU A 246 -14.01 -25.84 -18.57
C LEU A 246 -14.43 -25.80 -20.05
N GLU A 247 -13.81 -24.97 -20.87
CA GLU A 247 -14.07 -24.93 -22.33
C GLU A 247 -13.64 -26.22 -23.03
N ARG A 248 -12.66 -26.95 -22.47
CA ARG A 248 -12.16 -28.22 -23.01
C ARG A 248 -12.87 -29.45 -22.48
N ASP A 249 -13.68 -29.32 -21.42
CA ASP A 249 -14.46 -30.44 -20.91
C ASP A 249 -15.60 -30.75 -21.90
N PRO A 250 -15.76 -32.01 -22.34
CA PRO A 250 -16.82 -32.37 -23.30
C PRO A 250 -18.19 -32.02 -22.71
N PRO A 251 -19.13 -31.51 -23.53
CA PRO A 251 -20.46 -31.17 -23.04
C PRO A 251 -21.07 -32.39 -22.36
N PRO A 252 -21.79 -32.21 -21.22
CA PRO A 252 -22.40 -33.32 -20.52
C PRO A 252 -23.26 -34.12 -21.51
N PRO A 253 -23.20 -35.47 -21.49
CA PRO A 253 -24.01 -36.26 -22.39
C PRO A 253 -25.47 -35.85 -22.17
N THR A 254 -26.06 -35.25 -23.19
CA THR A 254 -27.49 -35.00 -23.19
C THR A 254 -28.12 -36.38 -23.26
N ILE A 255 -28.70 -36.82 -22.13
CA ILE A 255 -29.58 -38.00 -22.16
C ILE A 255 -30.74 -37.57 -23.02
N LYS A 256 -30.70 -37.93 -24.31
CA LYS A 256 -31.88 -37.92 -25.15
C LYS A 256 -32.80 -38.96 -24.54
N LEU A 257 -33.75 -38.52 -23.72
CA LEU A 257 -34.95 -39.30 -23.45
C LEU A 257 -35.60 -39.47 -24.81
N GLU A 258 -35.34 -40.59 -25.47
CA GLU A 258 -36.20 -41.05 -26.55
C GLU A 258 -37.60 -41.13 -25.96
N ASN A 259 -38.48 -40.24 -26.43
CA ASN A 259 -39.91 -40.39 -26.26
C ASN A 259 -40.32 -41.69 -26.97
N HIS A 260 -40.07 -42.83 -26.33
CA HIS A 260 -40.89 -44.01 -26.50
C HIS A 260 -42.20 -43.71 -25.78
N SER A 261 -43.03 -42.88 -26.41
CA SER A 261 -44.46 -42.81 -26.13
C SER A 261 -45.11 -44.08 -26.68
N ASP A 262 -44.78 -45.23 -26.09
CA ASP A 262 -45.70 -46.35 -26.09
C ASP A 262 -46.81 -46.00 -25.12
N GLY A 263 -48.01 -45.81 -25.68
CA GLY A 263 -49.21 -45.34 -24.99
C GLY A 263 -49.66 -46.29 -23.88
N THR A 264 -49.06 -46.16 -22.71
CA THR A 264 -49.58 -46.75 -21.48
C THR A 264 -49.99 -45.63 -20.53
N ILE A 265 -51.27 -45.30 -20.64
CA ILE A 265 -52.05 -44.57 -19.65
C ILE A 265 -51.94 -45.35 -18.34
N PHE A 266 -51.31 -44.77 -17.32
CA PHE A 266 -51.47 -45.26 -15.95
C PHE A 266 -52.68 -44.55 -15.33
N LEU A 267 -53.82 -45.23 -15.41
CA LEU A 267 -54.93 -45.07 -14.48
C LEU A 267 -54.56 -45.79 -13.18
N TYR A 268 -54.32 -45.03 -12.11
CA TYR A 268 -54.93 -45.12 -10.76
C TYR A 268 -54.13 -44.25 -9.78
#